data_AF-V4Y7U7-F1
#
_entry.id   AF-V4Y7U7-F1
#
_cell.length_a   1.000
_cell.length_b   1.000
_cell.length_c   1.000
_cell.angle_alpha   90.00
_cell.angle_beta   90.00
_cell.angle_gamma   90.00
#
_symmetry.space_group_name_H-M   'P 1'
#
loop_
_entity.id
_entity.type
_entity.pdbx_description
1 polymer ?
#
loop_
_entity_poly.entity_id
_entity_poly.type
_entity_poly.pdbx_seq_one_letter_code
_entity_poly.pdbx_strand_id
1 'polypeptide(L)'
;MPLAEMYDNLSSGTHIWVAPEPEMSPRLEVKFPGDEFDRASLSNAISATIDGDTIPIGPLELQIAYKLALGGRTDLEDAAHLYTLFGETLSSARLEDWVEKLDTEAEYARLTDL
;
A
#
# COMPACT_ATOMS: atom_id res chain seq x y z
N MET A 1 1.44 -10.13 23.06
CA MET A 1 0.99 -11.41 22.46
C MET A 1 2.22 -12.31 22.24
N PRO A 2 2.21 -13.58 22.67
CA PRO A 2 3.24 -14.56 22.31
C PRO A 2 3.31 -14.80 20.80
N LEU A 3 4.51 -15.10 20.27
CA LEU A 3 4.71 -15.32 18.82
C LEU A 3 3.89 -16.48 18.24
N ALA A 4 3.68 -17.55 19.02
CA ALA A 4 2.88 -18.70 18.58
C ALA A 4 1.41 -18.31 18.36
N GLU A 5 0.83 -17.58 19.30
CA GLU A 5 -0.55 -17.07 19.20
C GLU A 5 -0.69 -16.08 18.03
N MET A 6 0.32 -15.25 17.79
CA MET A 6 0.37 -14.36 16.62
C MET A 6 0.34 -15.16 15.32
N TYR A 7 1.16 -16.21 15.22
CA TYR A 7 1.19 -17.08 14.04
C TYR A 7 -0.14 -17.80 13.83
N ASP A 8 -0.74 -18.36 14.88
CA ASP A 8 -2.02 -19.08 14.79
C ASP A 8 -3.13 -18.15 14.30
N ASN A 9 -3.21 -16.91 14.84
CA ASN A 9 -4.13 -15.88 14.36
C ASN A 9 -3.93 -15.60 12.87
N LEU A 10 -2.70 -15.28 12.44
CA LEU A 10 -2.41 -14.97 11.03
C LEU A 10 -2.70 -16.16 10.10
N SER A 11 -2.35 -17.38 10.53
CA SER A 11 -2.56 -18.61 9.74
C SER A 11 -4.05 -18.97 9.59
N SER A 12 -4.89 -18.56 10.54
CA SER A 12 -6.34 -18.67 10.45
C SER A 12 -7.01 -17.57 9.60
N GLY A 13 -6.23 -16.64 9.04
CA GLY A 13 -6.75 -15.50 8.28
C GLY A 13 -7.16 -14.31 9.15
N THR A 14 -6.84 -14.32 10.44
CA THR A 14 -7.11 -13.19 11.33
C THR A 14 -5.97 -12.17 11.24
N HIS A 15 -6.27 -10.98 10.73
CA HIS A 15 -5.31 -9.87 10.69
C HIS A 15 -5.10 -9.28 12.09
N ILE A 16 -3.89 -8.81 12.35
CA ILE A 16 -3.49 -8.27 13.65
C ILE A 16 -3.19 -6.79 13.51
N TRP A 17 -3.78 -5.96 14.37
CA TRP A 17 -3.52 -4.52 14.42
C TRP A 17 -2.56 -4.21 15.56
N VAL A 18 -1.47 -3.50 15.27
CA VAL A 18 -0.44 -3.08 16.23
C VAL A 18 -0.45 -1.56 16.31
N ALA A 19 -0.57 -1.01 17.52
CA ALA A 19 -0.55 0.43 17.78
C ALA A 19 0.25 0.72 19.06
N PRO A 20 0.86 1.91 19.18
CA PRO A 20 1.50 2.34 20.43
C PRO A 20 0.47 2.55 21.53
N GLU A 21 0.79 2.20 22.78
CA GLU A 21 -0.10 2.50 23.92
C GLU A 21 0.00 3.98 24.31
N PRO A 22 -1.12 4.67 24.65
CA PRO A 22 -2.52 4.22 24.73
C PRO A 22 -3.34 4.48 23.44
N GLU A 23 -2.65 4.69 22.33
CA GLU A 23 -3.23 5.21 21.09
C GLU A 23 -3.83 4.10 20.23
N MET A 24 -4.90 4.41 19.50
CA MET A 24 -5.48 3.51 18.50
C MET A 24 -5.04 3.88 17.07
N SER A 25 -4.34 5.01 16.92
CA SER A 25 -3.80 5.53 15.66
C SER A 25 -2.57 6.40 15.97
N PRO A 26 -1.45 6.27 15.21
CA PRO A 26 -1.28 5.41 14.04
C PRO A 26 -1.24 3.92 14.41
N ARG A 27 -1.62 3.06 13.47
CA ARG A 27 -1.60 1.59 13.65
C ARG A 27 -1.12 0.90 12.39
N LEU A 28 -0.53 -0.28 12.55
CA LEU A 28 -0.09 -1.16 11.48
C LEU A 28 -0.96 -2.40 11.46
N GLU A 29 -1.39 -2.81 10.26
CA GLU A 29 -2.01 -4.12 10.06
C GLU A 29 -0.94 -5.13 9.67
N VAL A 30 -0.92 -6.27 10.35
CA VAL A 30 -0.08 -7.42 10.06
C VAL A 30 -0.97 -8.52 9.52
N LYS A 31 -0.66 -8.99 8.31
CA LYS A 31 -1.37 -10.07 7.62
C LYS A 31 -0.40 -10.92 6.79
N PHE A 32 -0.79 -12.15 6.46
CA PHE A 32 -0.13 -12.91 5.40
C PHE A 32 -0.66 -12.47 4.03
N PRO A 33 0.17 -12.52 2.96
CA PRO A 33 -0.27 -12.18 1.60
C PRO A 33 -1.44 -13.05 1.14
N GLY A 34 -2.59 -12.42 0.92
CA GLY A 34 -3.84 -13.10 0.56
C GLY A 34 -4.07 -13.19 -0.94
N ASP A 35 -3.72 -12.13 -1.67
CA ASP A 35 -4.03 -11.97 -3.09
C ASP A 35 -2.77 -11.73 -3.94
N GLU A 36 -2.95 -11.43 -5.22
CA GLU A 36 -1.85 -11.13 -6.14
C GLU A 36 -1.19 -9.77 -5.86
N PHE A 37 -1.93 -8.80 -5.35
CA PHE A 37 -1.44 -7.44 -5.07
C PHE A 37 -0.55 -7.44 -3.83
N ASP A 38 -0.94 -8.16 -2.78
CA ASP A 38 -0.13 -8.40 -1.59
C ASP A 38 1.21 -9.07 -1.96
N ARG A 39 1.14 -10.10 -2.81
CA ARG A 39 2.35 -10.79 -3.29
C ARG A 39 3.22 -9.88 -4.15
N ALA A 40 2.61 -9.07 -5.02
CA ALA A 40 3.32 -8.11 -5.86
C ALA A 40 3.98 -6.99 -5.05
N SER A 41 3.35 -6.55 -3.96
CA SER A 41 3.89 -5.56 -3.03
C SER A 41 5.18 -6.05 -2.38
N LEU A 42 5.24 -7.33 -2.01
CA LEU A 42 6.44 -7.95 -1.44
C LEU A 42 7.50 -8.28 -2.49
N SER A 43 7.12 -8.86 -3.63
CA SER A 43 8.08 -9.32 -4.64
C SER A 43 8.74 -8.17 -5.41
N ASN A 44 8.05 -7.03 -5.53
CA ASN A 44 8.53 -5.84 -6.21
C ASN A 44 8.86 -4.72 -5.22
N ALA A 45 9.14 -5.06 -3.96
CA ALA A 45 9.40 -4.07 -2.92
C ALA A 45 10.59 -3.18 -3.26
N ILE A 46 10.45 -1.89 -2.97
CA ILE A 46 11.52 -0.89 -3.04
C ILE A 46 12.02 -0.57 -1.63
N SER A 47 13.21 0.01 -1.53
CA SER A 47 13.77 0.42 -0.24
C SER A 47 13.39 1.87 0.08
N ALA A 48 12.79 2.09 1.26
CA ALA A 48 12.62 3.40 1.85
C ALA A 48 13.63 3.58 2.99
N THR A 49 14.27 4.75 3.08
CA THR A 49 15.13 5.10 4.21
C THR A 49 14.42 6.11 5.09
N ILE A 50 14.14 5.74 6.34
CA ILE A 50 13.40 6.54 7.32
C ILE A 50 14.23 6.56 8.60
N ASP A 51 14.60 7.75 9.07
CA ASP A 51 15.43 7.94 10.28
C ASP A 51 16.74 7.11 10.29
N GLY A 52 17.34 6.91 9.11
CA GLY A 52 18.55 6.10 8.93
C GLY A 52 18.33 4.59 8.81
N ASP A 53 17.12 4.10 9.07
CA ASP A 53 16.74 2.71 8.87
C ASP A 53 16.19 2.48 7.46
N THR A 54 16.53 1.33 6.86
CA THR A 54 16.02 0.93 5.55
C THR A 54 14.92 -0.12 5.71
N ILE A 55 13.73 0.18 5.20
CA ILE A 55 12.54 -0.67 5.29
C ILE A 55 12.02 -0.95 3.87
N PRO A 56 11.67 -2.21 3.54
CA PRO A 56 11.02 -2.51 2.27
C PRO A 56 9.57 -2.00 2.26
N ILE A 57 9.19 -1.32 1.18
CA ILE A 57 7.81 -0.88 0.93
C ILE A 57 7.35 -1.36 -0.45
N GLY A 58 6.04 -1.51 -0.66
CA GLY A 58 5.50 -1.83 -1.98
C GLY A 58 5.90 -0.79 -3.03
N PRO A 59 5.93 -1.13 -4.34
CA PRO A 59 6.26 -0.17 -5.37
C PRO A 59 5.23 0.97 -5.39
N LEU A 60 5.70 2.21 -5.57
CA LEU A 60 4.86 3.41 -5.49
C LEU A 60 3.69 3.36 -6.48
N GLU A 61 3.92 2.82 -7.67
CA GLU A 61 2.89 2.66 -8.70
C GLU A 61 1.73 1.78 -8.22
N LEU A 62 2.03 0.65 -7.57
CA LEU A 62 1.00 -0.21 -7.01
C LEU A 62 0.29 0.48 -5.85
N GLN A 63 1.01 1.22 -4.99
CA GLN A 63 0.40 1.95 -3.88
C GLN A 63 -0.60 3.02 -4.37
N ILE A 64 -0.26 3.75 -5.44
CA ILE A 64 -1.15 4.74 -6.05
C ILE A 64 -2.40 4.05 -6.58
N ALA A 65 -2.25 3.03 -7.45
CA ALA A 65 -3.40 2.32 -8.02
C ALA A 65 -4.29 1.69 -6.95
N TYR A 66 -3.70 1.10 -5.91
CA TYR A 66 -4.45 0.49 -4.80
C TYR A 66 -5.26 1.51 -4.01
N LYS A 67 -4.71 2.70 -3.76
CA LYS A 67 -5.43 3.80 -3.09
C LYS A 67 -6.56 4.37 -3.94
N LEU A 68 -6.38 4.46 -5.27
CA LEU A 68 -7.46 4.83 -6.17
C LEU A 68 -8.61 3.82 -6.10
N ALA A 69 -8.30 2.52 -6.06
CA ALA A 69 -9.28 1.44 -5.92
C ALA A 69 -10.02 1.44 -4.57
N LEU A 70 -9.38 1.87 -3.47
CA LEU A 70 -10.05 2.04 -2.18
C LEU A 70 -11.10 3.17 -2.23
N GLY A 71 -10.83 4.24 -2.99
CA GLY A 71 -11.81 5.29 -3.32
C GLY A 71 -12.26 6.19 -2.16
N GLY A 72 -11.78 5.96 -0.94
CA GLY A 72 -12.04 6.84 0.19
C GLY A 72 -11.40 8.20 0.00
N ARG A 73 -11.97 9.26 0.60
CA ARG A 73 -11.45 10.63 0.44
C ARG A 73 -9.96 10.72 0.77
N THR A 74 -9.55 10.17 1.91
CA THR A 74 -8.14 10.17 2.34
C THR A 74 -7.27 9.28 1.45
N ASP A 75 -7.81 8.18 0.92
CA ASP A 75 -7.09 7.32 -0.02
C ASP A 75 -6.81 8.04 -1.34
N LEU A 76 -7.80 8.77 -1.86
CA LEU A 76 -7.65 9.61 -3.06
C LEU A 76 -6.67 10.78 -2.82
N GLU A 77 -6.75 11.44 -1.65
CA GLU A 77 -5.79 12.47 -1.25
C GLU A 77 -4.35 11.92 -1.18
N ASP A 78 -4.17 10.72 -0.63
CA ASP A 78 -2.87 10.05 -0.57
C ASP A 78 -2.37 9.62 -1.96
N ALA A 79 -3.25 9.11 -2.84
CA ALA A 79 -2.90 8.74 -4.21
C ALA A 79 -2.39 9.96 -5.00
N ALA A 80 -3.10 11.09 -4.90
CA ALA A 80 -2.68 12.36 -5.47
C ALA A 80 -1.36 12.84 -4.88
N HIS A 81 -1.19 12.75 -3.55
CA HIS A 81 0.04 13.14 -2.91
C HIS A 81 1.24 12.33 -3.41
N LEU A 82 1.13 11.01 -3.48
CA LEU A 82 2.20 10.13 -3.99
C LEU A 82 2.50 10.40 -5.46
N TYR A 83 1.45 10.55 -6.29
CA TYR A 83 1.60 10.84 -7.72
C TYR A 83 2.31 12.17 -7.97
N THR A 84 1.89 13.24 -7.29
CA THR A 84 2.52 14.56 -7.41
C THR A 84 3.95 14.58 -6.87
N LEU A 85 4.19 13.95 -5.71
CA LEU A 85 5.51 13.99 -5.05
C LEU A 85 6.57 13.20 -5.83
N PHE A 86 6.20 12.06 -6.42
CA PHE A 86 7.13 11.14 -7.06
C PHE A 86 7.01 11.10 -8.59
N GLY A 87 6.17 11.93 -9.20
CA GLY A 87 5.81 11.87 -10.62
C GLY A 87 6.98 11.74 -11.59
N GLU A 88 8.11 12.42 -11.32
CA GLU A 88 9.32 12.34 -12.16
C GLU A 88 10.04 10.97 -12.12
N THR A 89 9.75 10.17 -11.09
CA THR A 89 10.39 8.86 -10.84
C THR A 89 9.47 7.68 -11.10
N LEU A 90 8.16 7.92 -11.20
CA LEU A 90 7.18 6.86 -11.46
C LEU A 90 7.33 6.31 -12.88
N SER A 91 7.18 5.00 -13.01
CA SER A 91 7.02 4.38 -14.31
C SER A 91 5.55 4.43 -14.72
N SER A 92 5.20 5.28 -15.69
CA SER A 92 3.82 5.38 -16.21
C SER A 92 3.27 4.02 -16.67
N ALA A 93 4.07 3.23 -17.38
CA ALA A 93 3.67 1.90 -17.82
C ALA A 93 3.33 0.96 -16.65
N ARG A 94 4.16 0.94 -15.58
CA ARG A 94 3.88 0.09 -14.42
C ARG A 94 2.65 0.57 -13.64
N LEU A 95 2.43 1.89 -13.58
CA LEU A 95 1.24 2.45 -12.94
C LEU A 95 -0.02 2.08 -13.73
N GLU A 96 0.00 2.26 -15.04
CA GLU A 96 -1.11 1.88 -15.95
C GLU A 96 -1.42 0.39 -15.86
N ASP A 97 -0.40 -0.49 -15.81
CA ASP A 97 -0.60 -1.94 -15.61
C ASP A 97 -1.35 -2.25 -14.30
N TRP A 98 -1.07 -1.52 -13.21
CA TRP A 98 -1.77 -1.73 -11.95
C TRP A 98 -3.16 -1.11 -11.94
N VAL A 99 -3.33 0.03 -12.60
CA VAL A 99 -4.63 0.69 -12.78
C VAL A 99 -5.60 -0.21 -13.52
N GLU A 100 -5.17 -0.86 -14.62
CA GLU A 100 -5.99 -1.83 -15.37
C GLU A 100 -6.35 -3.04 -14.50
N LYS A 101 -5.37 -3.60 -13.77
CA LYS A 101 -5.61 -4.78 -12.92
C LYS A 101 -6.55 -4.51 -11.75
N LEU A 102 -6.61 -3.26 -11.28
CA LEU A 102 -7.45 -2.84 -10.17
C LEU A 102 -8.76 -2.16 -10.63
N ASP A 103 -9.03 -2.10 -11.94
CA ASP A 103 -10.24 -1.51 -12.54
C ASP A 103 -10.49 -0.07 -12.04
N THR A 104 -9.44 0.76 -12.06
CA THR A 104 -9.45 2.13 -11.52
C THR A 104 -9.03 3.20 -12.55
N GLU A 105 -9.27 2.92 -13.83
CA GLU A 105 -8.96 3.81 -14.96
C GLU A 105 -9.67 5.16 -14.85
N ALA A 106 -10.89 5.17 -14.32
CA ALA A 106 -11.69 6.39 -14.17
C ALA A 106 -11.09 7.34 -13.12
N GLU A 107 -10.66 6.81 -11.98
CA GLU A 107 -9.99 7.59 -10.94
C GLU A 107 -8.60 8.02 -11.40
N TYR A 108 -7.87 7.15 -12.11
CA TYR A 108 -6.56 7.49 -12.67
C TYR A 108 -6.65 8.62 -13.70
N ALA A 109 -7.64 8.61 -14.61
CA ALA A 109 -7.85 9.70 -15.57
C ALA A 109 -8.08 11.05 -14.86
N ARG A 110 -8.88 11.07 -13.79
CA ARG A 110 -9.08 12.28 -12.97
C ARG A 110 -7.81 12.73 -12.27
N LEU A 111 -6.96 11.80 -11.84
CA LEU A 111 -5.69 12.10 -11.21
C LEU A 111 -4.73 12.80 -12.18
N THR A 112 -4.70 12.36 -13.44
CA THR A 112 -3.79 12.88 -14.48
C THR A 112 -4.29 14.16 -15.16
N ASP A 113 -5.58 14.46 -15.05
CA ASP A 113 -6.19 15.69 -15.61
C ASP A 113 -5.98 16.94 -14.72
N LEU A 114 -5.33 16.80 -13.56
CA LEU A 114 -4.98 17.89 -12.62
C LEU A 114 -3.78 18.72 -13.10
#